data_AF-A0A143HND3-F1
#
_entry.id   AF-A0A143HND3-F1
#
_cell.length_a   1.000
_cell.length_b   1.000
_cell.length_c   1.000
_cell.angle_alpha   90.00
_cell.angle_beta   90.00
_cell.angle_gamma   90.00
#
_symmetry.space_group_name_H-M   'P 1'
#
loop_
_entity.id
_entity.type
_entity.pdbx_description
1 polymer ?
#
loop_
_entity_poly.entity_id
_entity_poly.type
_entity_poly.pdbx_seq_one_letter_code
_entity_poly.pdbx_strand_id
1 'polypeptide(L)'
;MGINFQWCPKEHLSFDIGYREAGFVEYKSDEQFEPKAQEFAEIAKAKVLEIREQLSSPKSVKEYVIFSLQNHRPTLWGEFHQGMSCVMTKNRNEAISYFNQVLSNPHDTEWAIELKEFTSRMVKLLESGEDALRFIEEIVNKSRELKKLEPTDVQLAEFA
;
A
#
# COMPACT_ATOMS: atom_id res chain seq x y z
N MET A 1 9.46 -10.12 0.16
CA MET A 1 8.09 -10.17 -0.40
C MET A 1 7.60 -8.74 -0.62
N GLY A 2 6.47 -8.53 -1.29
CA GLY A 2 5.96 -7.17 -1.52
C GLY A 2 4.45 -7.08 -1.45
N ILE A 3 3.96 -5.93 -0.97
CA ILE A 3 2.55 -5.57 -0.82
C ILE A 3 2.22 -4.50 -1.87
N ASN A 4 1.08 -4.64 -2.54
CA ASN A 4 0.48 -3.58 -3.34
C ASN A 4 -0.93 -3.33 -2.83
N PHE A 5 -1.18 -2.13 -2.31
CA PHE A 5 -2.46 -1.76 -1.72
C PHE A 5 -3.53 -1.40 -2.75
N GLN A 6 -3.16 -1.25 -4.02
CA GLN A 6 -4.04 -0.87 -5.12
C GLN A 6 -4.63 0.56 -5.01
N TRP A 7 -4.19 1.37 -4.04
CA TRP A 7 -4.69 2.74 -3.79
C TRP A 7 -4.29 3.78 -4.85
N CYS A 8 -3.42 3.42 -5.79
CA CYS A 8 -3.07 4.25 -6.94
C CYS A 8 -3.24 3.41 -8.22
N PRO A 9 -4.24 3.69 -9.06
CA PRO A 9 -4.48 2.93 -10.28
C PRO A 9 -3.31 3.04 -11.26
N LYS A 10 -2.82 1.88 -11.71
CA LYS A 10 -1.76 1.74 -12.71
C LYS A 10 -1.82 0.34 -13.33
N GLU A 11 -1.37 0.23 -14.57
CA GLU A 11 -1.41 -1.02 -15.36
C GLU A 11 -0.38 -2.07 -14.90
N HIS A 12 0.72 -1.62 -14.31
CA HIS A 12 1.81 -2.50 -13.88
C HIS A 12 1.73 -2.84 -12.38
N LEU A 13 2.29 -3.98 -11.99
CA LEU A 13 2.50 -4.33 -10.59
C LEU A 13 3.71 -3.57 -10.05
N SER A 14 3.55 -2.97 -8.87
CA SER A 14 4.65 -2.44 -8.06
C SER A 14 4.50 -2.94 -6.62
N PHE A 15 5.50 -2.71 -5.80
CA PHE A 15 5.38 -2.95 -4.36
C PHE A 15 5.46 -1.62 -3.63
N ASP A 16 4.44 -1.35 -2.82
CA ASP A 16 4.32 -0.16 -1.98
C ASP A 16 5.11 -0.35 -0.68
N ILE A 17 5.14 -1.58 -0.17
CA ILE A 17 6.04 -2.04 0.90
C ILE A 17 6.67 -3.35 0.44
N GLY A 18 7.99 -3.47 0.52
CA GLY A 18 8.65 -4.72 0.20
C GLY A 18 10.16 -4.69 0.40
N TYR A 19 10.70 -5.82 0.86
CA TYR A 19 12.13 -5.99 1.10
C TYR A 19 12.58 -7.37 0.63
N ARG A 20 13.90 -7.52 0.53
CA ARG A 20 14.55 -8.79 0.24
C ARG A 20 14.55 -9.63 1.52
N GLU A 21 13.88 -10.79 1.50
CA GLU A 21 13.79 -11.71 2.65
C GLU A 21 15.01 -12.63 2.77
N ALA A 22 15.70 -12.88 1.66
CA ALA A 22 16.83 -13.80 1.59
C ALA A 22 17.93 -13.27 0.67
N GLY A 23 19.17 -13.67 0.92
CA GLY A 23 20.31 -13.34 0.07
C GLY A 23 20.17 -13.90 -1.35
N PHE A 24 21.01 -13.39 -2.26
CA PHE A 24 21.11 -13.96 -3.60
C PHE A 24 21.90 -15.27 -3.56
N VAL A 25 21.42 -16.28 -4.27
CA VAL A 25 22.14 -17.53 -4.54
C VAL A 25 22.29 -17.66 -6.05
N GLU A 26 23.53 -17.75 -6.51
CA GLU A 26 23.85 -17.97 -7.92
C GLU A 26 23.48 -19.40 -8.32
N TYR A 27 22.77 -19.54 -9.44
CA TYR A 27 22.43 -20.84 -10.01
C TYR A 27 23.65 -21.48 -10.66
N LYS A 28 23.95 -22.74 -10.32
CA LYS A 28 25.05 -23.52 -10.91
C LYS A 28 24.60 -24.83 -11.54
N SER A 29 23.65 -25.51 -10.92
CA SER A 29 22.95 -26.68 -11.45
C SER A 29 21.64 -26.89 -10.69
N ASP A 30 20.77 -27.76 -11.22
CA ASP A 30 19.51 -28.11 -10.57
C ASP A 30 19.75 -28.78 -9.22
N GLU A 31 20.73 -29.69 -9.09
CA GLU A 31 21.01 -30.39 -7.83
C GLU A 31 21.45 -29.45 -6.71
N GLN A 32 22.15 -28.36 -7.05
CA GLN A 32 22.54 -27.34 -6.08
C GLN A 32 21.38 -26.39 -5.76
N PHE A 33 20.58 -26.02 -6.76
CA PHE A 33 19.59 -24.97 -6.63
C PHE A 33 18.23 -25.46 -6.15
N GLU A 34 17.83 -26.69 -6.46
CA GLU A 34 16.55 -27.29 -6.02
C GLU A 34 16.31 -27.15 -4.51
N PRO A 35 17.21 -27.54 -3.60
CA PRO A 35 17.00 -27.34 -2.16
C PRO A 35 16.88 -25.86 -1.78
N LYS A 36 17.54 -24.95 -2.52
CA LYS A 36 17.45 -23.50 -2.29
C LYS A 36 16.14 -22.90 -2.82
N ALA A 37 15.64 -23.39 -3.94
CA ALA A 37 14.32 -23.02 -4.44
C ALA A 37 13.21 -23.43 -3.47
N GLN A 38 13.30 -24.64 -2.89
CA GLN A 38 12.38 -25.10 -1.84
C GLN A 38 12.47 -24.24 -0.57
N GLU A 39 13.68 -23.91 -0.11
CA GLU A 39 13.89 -23.01 1.03
C GLU A 39 13.25 -21.62 0.77
N PHE A 40 13.47 -21.04 -0.41
CA PHE A 40 12.87 -19.75 -0.77
C PHE A 40 11.34 -19.82 -0.87
N ALA A 41 10.78 -20.93 -1.35
CA ALA A 41 9.34 -21.12 -1.39
C ALA A 41 8.72 -21.15 0.01
N GLU A 42 9.35 -21.85 0.97
CA GLU A 42 8.88 -21.88 2.36
C GLU A 42 9.04 -20.51 3.06
N ILE A 43 10.14 -19.78 2.80
CA ILE A 43 10.30 -18.39 3.29
C ILE A 43 9.19 -17.50 2.74
N ALA A 44 8.93 -17.55 1.43
CA ALA A 44 7.90 -16.74 0.78
C ALA A 44 6.51 -17.06 1.37
N LYS A 45 6.19 -18.34 1.53
CA LYS A 45 4.94 -18.80 2.16
C LYS A 45 4.79 -18.29 3.59
N ALA A 46 5.82 -18.44 4.43
CA ALA A 46 5.79 -17.97 5.80
C ALA A 46 5.56 -16.45 5.86
N LYS A 47 6.22 -15.67 5.00
CA LYS A 47 6.04 -14.22 4.92
C LYS A 47 4.67 -13.80 4.39
N VAL A 48 4.09 -14.52 3.43
CA VAL A 48 2.72 -14.25 2.99
C VAL A 48 1.72 -14.46 4.14
N LEU A 49 1.89 -15.52 4.93
CA LEU A 49 1.00 -15.80 6.06
C LEU A 49 1.12 -14.74 7.16
N GLU A 50 2.35 -14.35 7.53
CA GLU A 50 2.61 -13.28 8.48
C GLU A 50 1.99 -11.94 8.04
N ILE A 51 2.20 -11.56 6.78
CA ILE A 51 1.65 -10.31 6.23
C ILE A 51 0.12 -10.36 6.20
N ARG A 52 -0.48 -11.50 5.84
CA ARG A 52 -1.96 -11.65 5.86
C ARG A 52 -2.54 -11.46 7.25
N GLU A 53 -1.87 -11.98 8.28
CA GLU A 53 -2.27 -11.77 9.67
C GLU A 53 -2.16 -10.30 10.07
N GLN A 54 -1.04 -9.65 9.75
CA GLN A 54 -0.82 -8.22 10.04
C GLN A 54 -1.79 -7.30 9.29
N LEU A 55 -2.26 -7.69 8.11
CA LEU A 55 -3.20 -6.91 7.28
C LEU A 55 -4.65 -7.42 7.38
N SER A 56 -4.98 -8.18 8.42
CA SER A 56 -6.29 -8.84 8.58
C SER A 56 -7.45 -7.90 8.92
N SER A 57 -7.17 -6.66 9.34
CA SER A 57 -8.19 -5.67 9.67
C SER A 57 -7.75 -4.25 9.31
N PRO A 58 -8.68 -3.30 9.10
CA PRO A 58 -8.32 -1.90 8.85
C PRO A 58 -7.40 -1.30 9.92
N LYS A 59 -7.62 -1.65 11.19
CA LYS A 59 -6.78 -1.21 12.31
C LYS A 59 -5.35 -1.75 12.18
N SER A 60 -5.21 -3.06 11.98
CA SER A 60 -3.90 -3.70 11.88
C SER A 60 -3.16 -3.27 10.60
N VAL A 61 -3.86 -3.01 9.50
CA VAL A 61 -3.31 -2.39 8.28
C VAL A 61 -2.67 -1.04 8.61
N LYS A 62 -3.39 -0.15 9.32
CA LYS A 62 -2.84 1.15 9.71
C LYS A 62 -1.60 1.02 10.58
N GLU A 63 -1.67 0.19 11.63
CA GLU A 63 -0.54 -0.04 12.53
C GLU A 63 0.68 -0.55 11.76
N TYR A 64 0.49 -1.52 10.87
CA TYR A 64 1.54 -2.06 10.02
C TYR A 64 2.13 -1.00 9.08
N VAL A 65 1.30 -0.28 8.33
CA VAL A 65 1.75 0.74 7.36
C VAL A 65 2.54 1.85 8.05
N ILE A 66 2.04 2.38 9.17
CA ILE A 66 2.76 3.40 9.93
C ILE A 66 4.11 2.85 10.40
N PHE A 67 4.13 1.66 11.01
CA PHE A 67 5.35 1.06 11.53
C PHE A 67 6.39 0.77 10.43
N SER A 68 5.95 0.23 9.29
CA SER A 68 6.85 -0.11 8.17
C SER A 68 7.46 1.13 7.52
N LEU A 69 6.72 2.25 7.47
CA LEU A 69 7.14 3.45 6.77
C LEU A 69 7.81 4.50 7.66
N GLN A 70 7.70 4.41 8.99
CA GLN A 70 8.22 5.42 9.93
C GLN A 70 9.72 5.74 9.79
N ASN A 71 10.54 4.74 9.44
CA ASN A 71 12.01 4.87 9.36
C ASN A 71 12.52 5.05 7.93
N HIS A 72 11.63 4.97 6.95
CA HIS A 72 11.97 5.24 5.57
C HIS A 72 11.76 6.74 5.38
N ARG A 73 12.85 7.47 5.06
CA ARG A 73 12.85 8.94 4.90
C ARG A 73 11.59 9.39 4.17
N PRO A 74 11.05 10.57 4.51
CA PRO A 74 9.78 10.99 3.94
C PRO A 74 9.84 10.90 2.42
N THR A 75 8.98 10.06 1.88
CA THR A 75 8.78 9.88 0.44
C THR A 75 7.32 10.15 0.20
N LEU A 76 7.02 10.87 -0.88
CA LEU A 76 5.64 11.13 -1.31
C LEU A 76 4.73 9.90 -1.18
N TRP A 77 5.24 8.71 -1.53
CA TRP A 77 4.54 7.44 -1.37
C TRP A 77 4.35 7.01 0.08
N GLY A 78 5.37 7.15 0.93
CA GLY A 78 5.30 6.86 2.36
C GLY A 78 4.17 7.62 3.04
N GLU A 79 4.17 8.95 2.92
CA GLU A 79 3.12 9.79 3.51
C GLU A 79 1.75 9.50 2.88
N PHE A 80 1.69 9.28 1.57
CA PHE A 80 0.46 8.91 0.88
C PHE A 80 -0.15 7.62 1.45
N HIS A 81 0.65 6.56 1.58
CA HIS A 81 0.17 5.28 2.12
C HIS A 81 -0.21 5.38 3.60
N GLN A 82 0.54 6.16 4.40
CA GLN A 82 0.15 6.45 5.78
C GLN A 82 -1.20 7.18 5.87
N GLY A 83 -1.42 8.18 5.02
CA GLY A 83 -2.69 8.90 4.92
C GLY A 83 -3.85 7.98 4.53
N MET A 84 -3.68 7.18 3.47
CA MET A 84 -4.69 6.20 3.04
C MET A 84 -5.03 5.18 4.14
N SER A 85 -4.04 4.70 4.88
CA SER A 85 -4.27 3.79 6.00
C SER A 85 -5.10 4.43 7.13
N CYS A 86 -4.95 5.74 7.36
CA CYS A 86 -5.78 6.48 8.29
C CYS A 86 -7.23 6.65 7.79
N VAL A 87 -7.42 6.79 6.47
CA VAL A 87 -8.77 6.78 5.87
C VAL A 87 -9.44 5.44 6.10
N MET A 88 -8.71 4.32 5.99
CA MET A 88 -9.25 2.98 6.27
C MET A 88 -9.81 2.82 7.68
N THR A 89 -9.24 3.53 8.64
CA THR A 89 -9.69 3.55 10.05
C THR A 89 -10.58 4.75 10.37
N LYS A 90 -11.06 5.50 9.37
CA LYS A 90 -11.86 6.73 9.53
C LYS A 90 -11.19 7.81 10.40
N ASN A 91 -9.86 7.79 10.55
CA ASN A 91 -9.13 8.82 11.29
C ASN A 91 -8.81 10.00 10.37
N ARG A 92 -9.83 10.83 10.13
CA ARG A 92 -9.76 11.95 9.17
C ARG A 92 -8.62 12.92 9.46
N ASN A 93 -8.46 13.34 10.71
CA ASN A 93 -7.49 14.39 11.04
C ASN A 93 -6.05 13.93 10.76
N GLU A 94 -5.75 12.68 11.11
CA GLU A 94 -4.44 12.08 10.83
C GLU A 94 -4.22 11.82 9.34
N ALA A 95 -5.27 11.38 8.62
CA ALA A 95 -5.21 11.24 7.17
C ALA A 95 -4.86 12.57 6.48
N ILE A 96 -5.57 13.66 6.82
CA ILE A 96 -5.31 15.00 6.28
C ILE A 96 -3.89 15.48 6.65
N SER A 97 -3.42 15.19 7.86
CA SER A 97 -2.05 15.54 8.27
C SER A 97 -0.98 14.89 7.39
N TYR A 98 -1.11 13.60 7.10
CA TYR A 98 -0.20 12.90 6.18
C TYR A 98 -0.34 13.40 4.74
N PHE A 99 -1.56 13.60 4.26
CA PHE A 99 -1.79 14.14 2.91
C PHE A 99 -1.23 15.55 2.73
N ASN A 100 -1.30 16.41 3.74
CA ASN A 100 -0.68 17.73 3.68
C ASN A 100 0.85 17.65 3.58
N GLN A 101 1.49 16.62 4.15
CA GLN A 101 2.92 16.38 3.95
C GLN A 101 3.21 16.05 2.47
N VAL A 102 2.40 15.20 1.83
CA VAL A 102 2.50 14.91 0.38
C VAL A 102 2.38 16.21 -0.44
N LEU A 103 1.35 17.02 -0.16
CA LEU A 103 1.09 18.26 -0.89
C LEU A 103 2.15 19.34 -0.70
N SER A 104 2.78 19.39 0.48
CA SER A 104 3.84 20.35 0.81
C SER A 104 5.23 19.96 0.30
N ASN A 105 5.41 18.72 -0.13
CA ASN A 105 6.68 18.21 -0.62
C ASN A 105 7.06 18.94 -1.93
N PRO A 106 8.30 19.47 -2.10
CA PRO A 106 8.68 20.25 -3.28
C PRO A 106 8.99 19.42 -4.54
N HIS A 107 8.85 18.09 -4.51
CA HIS A 107 9.16 17.24 -5.66
C HIS A 107 8.03 17.31 -6.71
N ASP A 108 8.36 17.75 -7.93
CA ASP A 108 7.39 18.09 -9.00
C ASP A 108 7.69 17.37 -10.33
N THR A 109 8.01 16.08 -10.29
CA THR A 109 7.96 15.25 -11.49
C THR A 109 6.50 14.98 -11.90
N GLU A 110 6.25 14.58 -13.14
CA GLU A 110 4.90 14.32 -13.65
C GLU A 110 4.09 13.36 -12.75
N TRP A 111 4.68 12.21 -12.38
CA TRP A 111 4.04 11.26 -11.47
C TRP A 111 3.77 11.85 -10.07
N ALA A 112 4.62 12.77 -9.61
CA ALA A 112 4.45 13.41 -8.31
C ALA A 112 3.33 14.45 -8.33
N ILE A 113 3.20 15.19 -9.44
CA ILE A 113 2.09 16.12 -9.68
C ILE A 113 0.77 15.35 -9.70
N GLU A 114 0.70 14.24 -10.44
CA GLU A 114 -0.48 13.38 -10.48
C GLU A 114 -0.87 12.85 -9.09
N LEU A 115 0.11 12.40 -8.30
CA LEU A 115 -0.11 11.94 -6.93
C LEU A 115 -0.61 13.07 -6.03
N LYS A 116 -0.08 14.29 -6.16
CA LYS A 116 -0.53 15.47 -5.42
C LYS A 116 -1.93 15.90 -5.81
N GLU A 117 -2.28 15.86 -7.09
CA GLU A 117 -3.64 16.14 -7.56
C GLU A 117 -4.64 15.13 -6.99
N PHE A 118 -4.29 13.84 -7.04
CA PHE A 118 -5.07 12.79 -6.41
C PHE A 118 -5.24 13.05 -4.90
N THR A 119 -4.14 13.35 -4.21
CA THR A 119 -4.12 13.61 -2.77
C THR A 119 -4.95 14.85 -2.40
N SER A 120 -4.93 15.90 -3.23
CA SER A 120 -5.76 17.09 -3.03
C SER A 120 -7.26 16.78 -3.14
N ARG A 121 -7.67 15.90 -4.07
CA ARG A 121 -9.05 15.42 -4.15
C ARG A 121 -9.45 14.64 -2.88
N MET A 122 -8.55 13.81 -2.38
CA MET A 122 -8.77 13.08 -1.13
C MET A 122 -8.97 14.02 0.08
N VAL A 123 -8.13 15.05 0.22
CA VAL A 123 -8.29 16.04 1.28
C VAL A 123 -9.64 16.74 1.19
N LYS A 124 -10.03 17.22 -0.01
CA LYS A 124 -11.34 17.87 -0.22
C LYS A 124 -12.52 16.97 0.14
N LEU A 125 -12.46 15.68 -0.24
CA LEU A 125 -13.49 14.68 0.08
C LEU A 125 -13.61 14.48 1.59
N LEU A 126 -12.48 14.38 2.29
CA LEU A 126 -12.45 14.22 3.74
C LEU A 126 -12.97 15.46 4.46
N GLU A 127 -12.60 16.65 3.99
CA GLU A 127 -13.05 17.93 4.55
C GLU A 127 -14.54 18.18 4.33
N SER A 128 -15.11 17.76 3.19
CA SER A 128 -16.55 17.86 2.94
C SER A 128 -17.38 16.91 3.80
N GLY A 129 -16.75 15.91 4.43
CA GLY A 129 -17.43 14.88 5.23
C GLY A 129 -18.14 13.84 4.37
N GLU A 130 -17.85 13.79 3.08
CA GLU A 130 -18.33 12.75 2.18
C GLU A 130 -17.76 11.38 2.55
N ASP A 131 -18.50 10.34 2.17
CA ASP A 131 -18.08 8.97 2.41
C ASP A 131 -16.90 8.59 1.49
N ALA A 132 -15.73 8.46 2.09
CA ALA A 132 -14.51 8.05 1.40
C ALA A 132 -14.54 6.58 0.96
N LEU A 133 -15.45 5.74 1.47
CA LEU A 133 -15.55 4.33 1.11
C LEU A 133 -15.74 4.13 -0.38
N ARG A 134 -16.77 4.77 -0.94
CA ARG A 134 -17.12 4.64 -2.35
C ARG A 134 -15.96 5.06 -3.25
N PHE A 135 -15.27 6.14 -2.88
CA PHE A 135 -14.10 6.60 -3.63
C PHE A 135 -12.96 5.56 -3.60
N ILE A 136 -12.66 5.00 -2.43
CA ILE A 136 -11.63 3.96 -2.29
C ILE A 136 -12.01 2.69 -3.06
N GLU A 137 -13.26 2.25 -3.00
CA GLU A 137 -13.76 1.10 -3.75
C GLU A 137 -13.61 1.31 -5.26
N GLU A 138 -14.01 2.48 -5.77
CA GLU A 138 -13.86 2.85 -7.18
C GLU A 138 -12.38 2.79 -7.61
N ILE A 139 -11.47 3.30 -6.78
CA ILE A 139 -10.02 3.29 -7.06
C ILE A 139 -9.45 1.88 -7.02
N VAL A 140 -9.75 1.09 -5.99
CA VAL A 140 -9.25 -0.28 -5.86
C VAL A 140 -9.73 -1.12 -7.04
N ASN A 141 -11.01 -1.01 -7.40
CA ASN A 141 -11.56 -1.73 -8.54
C ASN A 141 -10.99 -1.24 -9.87
N LYS A 142 -10.76 0.07 -10.05
CA LYS A 142 -10.07 0.58 -11.23
C LYS A 142 -8.65 0.03 -11.34
N SER A 143 -7.94 -0.01 -10.22
CA SER A 143 -6.58 -0.53 -10.15
C SER A 143 -6.51 -2.02 -10.46
N ARG A 144 -7.51 -2.79 -10.04
CA ARG A 144 -7.67 -4.22 -10.35
C ARG A 144 -8.02 -4.45 -11.82
N GLU A 145 -8.93 -3.66 -12.39
CA GLU A 145 -9.28 -3.68 -13.81
C GLU A 145 -8.05 -3.48 -14.70
N LEU A 146 -7.25 -2.43 -14.42
CA LEU A 146 -6.01 -2.14 -15.16
C LEU A 146 -5.00 -3.29 -15.10
N LYS A 147 -5.07 -4.12 -14.06
CA LYS A 147 -4.21 -5.31 -13.86
C LYS A 147 -4.88 -6.62 -14.29
N LYS A 148 -6.07 -6.55 -14.90
CA LYS A 148 -6.87 -7.72 -15.32
C LYS A 148 -7.20 -8.67 -14.16
N LEU A 149 -7.47 -8.10 -12.99
CA LEU A 149 -7.93 -8.82 -11.80
C LEU A 149 -9.43 -8.61 -11.63
N GLU A 150 -10.13 -9.64 -11.15
CA GLU A 150 -11.56 -9.55 -10.79
C GLU A 150 -11.82 -8.41 -9.80
N PRO A 151 -12.99 -7.75 -9.77
CA PRO A 151 -13.30 -6.73 -8.76
C PRO A 151 -13.30 -7.31 -7.34
N THR A 152 -13.24 -6.44 -6.32
CA THR A 152 -13.31 -6.81 -4.91
C THR A 152 -13.98 -5.73 -4.09
N ASP A 153 -14.60 -6.14 -2.99
CA ASP A 153 -15.12 -5.22 -1.98
C ASP A 153 -13.98 -4.73 -1.08
N VAL A 154 -14.07 -3.47 -0.64
CA VAL A 154 -13.10 -2.88 0.30
C VAL A 154 -13.74 -2.80 1.68
N GLN A 155 -13.03 -3.31 2.70
CA GLN A 155 -13.48 -3.22 4.08
C GLN A 155 -12.86 -1.99 4.77
N LEU A 156 -13.70 -1.15 5.37
CA LEU A 156 -13.29 -0.09 6.30
C LEU A 156 -13.62 -0.48 7.73
N ALA A 157 -13.01 0.19 8.70
CA ALA A 157 -13.36 0.01 10.10
C ALA A 157 -14.85 0.33 10.33
N GLU A 158 -15.54 -0.56 11.05
CA GLU A 158 -16.85 -0.25 11.61
C GLU A 158 -16.72 0.87 12.67
N PHE A 159 -17.80 1.61 12.90
CA PHE A 159 -17.81 2.56 14.01
C PHE A 159 -17.77 1.77 15.32
N ALA A 160 -16.81 2.11 16.20
CA ALA A 160 -16.81 1.66 17.59
C ALA A 160 -17.79 2.50 18.42
#